data_AF-A0A0L1KQ13-F1
#
_entry.id   AF-A0A0L1KQ13-F1
#
_cell.length_a   1.000
_cell.length_b   1.000
_cell.length_c   1.000
_cell.angle_alpha   90.00
_cell.angle_beta   90.00
_cell.angle_gamma   90.00
#
_symmetry.space_group_name_H-M   'P 1'
#
loop_
_entity.id
_entity.type
_entity.pdbx_description
1 polymer ?
#
loop_
_entity_poly.entity_id
_entity_poly.type
_entity_poly.pdbx_seq_one_letter_code
_entity_poly.pdbx_strand_id
1 'polypeptide(L)'
;MLTRLLTITPRCISLNHRKVASCPVKNGEKLSTKPLNIFMKEKFHILAKGSLRPMETFKLLRKQFSALAEEERAKYTNKAKSNAKKVAARREVFKKAYLTGLSHYISTNFLTATRGMKGNGFKKSVRAMKDLTQKWNLLSYEVRAQYNAEAAKLRKSAIAKRDKMMAKYQNAWSM
;
A
#
# COMPACT_ATOMS: atom_id res chain seq x y z
N MET A 1 12.86 -31.82 -32.97
CA MET A 1 12.52 -31.89 -31.54
C MET A 1 12.16 -30.49 -31.06
N LEU A 2 10.86 -30.29 -30.85
CA LEU A 2 10.20 -29.00 -30.67
C LEU A 2 10.43 -28.39 -29.28
N THR A 3 10.64 -27.08 -29.31
CA THR A 3 10.27 -26.08 -28.28
C THR A 3 10.88 -26.24 -26.89
N ARG A 4 12.02 -25.56 -26.71
CA ARG A 4 12.30 -24.81 -25.48
C ARG A 4 11.09 -23.93 -25.16
N LEU A 5 10.23 -24.44 -24.28
CA LEU A 5 9.22 -23.67 -23.55
C LEU A 5 9.95 -22.65 -22.66
N LEU A 6 10.41 -21.57 -23.30
CA LEU A 6 10.67 -20.31 -22.65
C LEU A 6 9.32 -19.82 -22.11
N THR A 7 8.97 -20.27 -20.91
CA THR A 7 8.01 -19.58 -20.03
C THR A 7 8.63 -18.26 -19.60
N ILE A 8 8.81 -17.37 -20.57
CA ILE A 8 8.94 -15.93 -20.34
C ILE A 8 7.56 -15.52 -19.86
N THR A 9 7.31 -15.72 -18.57
CA THR A 9 6.34 -14.88 -17.87
C THR A 9 6.84 -13.46 -18.10
N PRO A 10 6.10 -12.61 -18.82
CA PRO A 10 6.55 -11.25 -19.06
C PRO A 10 6.76 -10.64 -17.68
N ARG A 11 8.02 -10.30 -17.36
CA ARG A 11 8.36 -9.47 -16.21
C ARG A 11 7.57 -8.19 -16.40
N CYS A 12 6.40 -8.15 -15.77
CA CYS A 12 5.49 -7.03 -15.87
C CYS A 12 6.25 -5.82 -15.36
N ILE A 13 6.57 -4.92 -16.30
CA ILE A 13 7.06 -3.56 -16.13
C ILE A 13 6.61 -3.06 -14.76
N SER A 14 7.57 -2.67 -13.92
CA SER A 14 7.44 -2.35 -12.51
C SER A 14 6.21 -1.47 -12.21
N LEU A 15 5.06 -2.12 -12.08
CA LEU A 15 3.83 -1.46 -11.69
C LEU A 15 4.05 -1.03 -10.25
N ASN A 16 4.10 0.29 -10.04
CA ASN A 16 4.34 0.85 -8.72
C ASN A 16 3.30 0.26 -7.75
N HIS A 17 3.73 -0.61 -6.83
CA HIS A 17 2.83 -1.30 -5.90
C HIS A 17 1.96 -0.33 -5.10
N ARG A 18 2.41 0.92 -4.94
CA ARG A 18 1.61 2.00 -4.34
C ARG A 18 0.34 2.27 -5.16
N LYS A 19 0.45 2.28 -6.49
CA LYS A 19 -0.66 2.48 -7.43
C LYS A 19 -1.64 1.32 -7.38
N VAL A 20 -1.18 0.07 -7.42
CA VAL A 20 -2.06 -1.12 -7.35
C VAL A 20 -2.74 -1.25 -5.98
N ALA A 21 -2.05 -0.88 -4.89
CA ALA A 21 -2.66 -0.84 -3.57
C ALA A 21 -3.81 0.18 -3.49
N SER A 22 -3.63 1.38 -4.07
CA SER A 22 -4.64 2.44 -4.06
C SER A 22 -5.72 2.32 -5.14
N CYS A 23 -5.42 1.68 -6.26
CA CYS A 23 -6.29 1.54 -7.42
C CYS A 23 -6.49 0.03 -7.66
N PRO A 24 -7.64 -0.54 -7.29
CA PRO A 24 -7.89 -1.98 -7.44
C PRO A 24 -7.81 -2.53 -8.83
N VAL A 25 -8.01 -1.66 -9.81
CA VAL A 25 -8.14 -1.96 -11.22
C VAL A 25 -7.36 -0.89 -11.99
N LYS A 26 -6.68 -1.26 -13.09
CA LYS A 26 -5.97 -0.29 -13.95
C LYS A 26 -6.99 0.69 -14.52
N ASN A 27 -6.69 1.98 -14.43
CA ASN A 27 -7.61 3.09 -14.76
C ASN A 27 -8.92 3.11 -13.96
N GLY A 28 -9.11 2.16 -13.04
CA GLY A 28 -10.26 2.10 -12.16
C GLY A 28 -10.16 3.10 -11.01
N GLU A 29 -11.20 3.06 -10.19
CA GLU A 29 -11.39 4.04 -9.15
C GLU A 29 -10.28 3.99 -8.07
N LYS A 30 -9.57 5.11 -7.87
CA LYS A 30 -8.67 5.25 -6.72
C LYS A 30 -9.47 5.26 -5.42
N LEU A 31 -9.10 4.39 -4.48
CA LEU A 31 -9.63 4.36 -3.13
C LEU A 31 -9.18 5.62 -2.36
N SER A 32 -10.04 6.62 -2.33
CA SER A 32 -9.81 7.86 -1.57
C SER A 32 -9.85 7.58 -0.07
N THR A 33 -8.80 7.99 0.63
CA THR A 33 -8.66 7.83 2.10
C THR A 33 -8.98 9.12 2.86
N LYS A 34 -9.37 10.18 2.16
CA LYS A 34 -9.79 11.46 2.75
C LYS A 34 -11.30 11.65 2.54
N PRO A 35 -12.08 12.01 3.56
CA PRO A 35 -13.53 12.18 3.46
C PRO A 35 -13.94 13.20 2.39
N LEU A 36 -13.28 14.37 2.40
CA LEU A 36 -13.51 15.43 1.40
C LEU A 36 -13.29 14.96 -0.04
N ASN A 37 -12.29 14.13 -0.29
CA ASN A 37 -12.02 13.63 -1.65
C ASN A 37 -13.10 12.64 -2.12
N ILE A 38 -13.74 11.91 -1.20
CA ILE A 38 -14.87 11.04 -1.52
C ILE A 38 -16.08 11.90 -1.86
N PHE A 39 -16.39 12.91 -1.03
CA PHE A 39 -17.47 13.85 -1.27
C PHE A 39 -17.31 14.59 -2.61
N MET A 40 -16.14 15.19 -2.82
CA MET A 40 -15.83 15.92 -4.06
C MET A 40 -16.03 15.02 -5.27
N LYS A 41 -15.57 13.78 -5.21
CA LYS A 41 -15.74 12.85 -6.33
C LYS A 41 -17.20 12.56 -6.66
N GLU A 42 -18.02 12.35 -5.64
CA GLU A 42 -19.45 12.07 -5.80
C GLU A 42 -20.21 13.29 -6.32
N LYS A 43 -19.79 14.51 -6.00
CA LYS A 43 -20.54 15.74 -6.31
C LYS A 43 -19.96 16.58 -7.45
N PHE A 44 -18.70 16.37 -7.82
CA PHE A 44 -18.00 17.20 -8.83
C PHE A 44 -18.64 17.10 -10.21
N HIS A 45 -19.01 15.91 -10.68
CA HIS A 45 -19.61 15.73 -12.00
C HIS A 45 -21.02 16.35 -12.11
N ILE A 46 -21.71 16.54 -10.99
CA ILE A 46 -23.03 17.21 -10.94
C ILE A 46 -22.83 18.72 -11.09
N LEU A 47 -21.89 19.30 -10.36
CA LEU A 47 -21.63 20.74 -10.37
C LEU A 47 -20.84 21.23 -11.58
N ALA A 48 -19.96 20.39 -12.14
CA ALA A 48 -19.16 20.73 -13.32
C ALA A 48 -20.00 20.85 -14.60
N LYS A 49 -21.20 20.25 -14.64
CA LYS A 49 -22.16 20.45 -15.74
C LYS A 49 -22.70 21.89 -15.81
N GLY A 50 -22.60 22.66 -14.73
CA GLY A 50 -23.12 24.02 -14.62
C GLY A 50 -22.16 25.14 -15.03
N SER A 51 -21.18 24.89 -15.92
CA SER A 51 -20.28 25.93 -16.49
C SER A 51 -19.35 26.68 -15.50
N LEU A 52 -19.19 26.22 -14.25
CA LEU A 52 -18.20 26.80 -13.33
C LEU A 52 -16.78 26.38 -13.70
N ARG A 53 -15.81 27.29 -13.55
CA ARG A 53 -14.39 26.94 -13.70
C ARG A 53 -14.03 25.87 -12.64
N PRO A 54 -13.24 24.83 -12.96
CA PRO A 54 -12.98 23.71 -12.04
C PRO A 54 -12.51 24.13 -10.64
N MET A 55 -11.70 25.19 -10.54
CA MET A 55 -11.22 25.72 -9.26
C MET A 55 -12.31 26.34 -8.39
N GLU A 56 -13.30 26.98 -9.00
CA GLU A 56 -14.46 27.54 -8.31
C GLU A 56 -15.36 26.42 -7.81
N THR A 57 -15.56 25.38 -8.64
CA THR A 57 -16.27 24.16 -8.24
C THR A 57 -15.61 23.50 -7.02
N PHE A 58 -14.28 23.41 -6.97
CA PHE A 58 -13.58 22.86 -5.80
C PHE A 58 -13.75 23.72 -4.53
N LYS A 59 -13.66 25.05 -4.66
CA LYS A 59 -13.90 25.98 -3.53
C LYS A 59 -15.32 25.81 -3.00
N LEU A 60 -16.31 25.75 -3.88
CA LEU A 60 -17.71 25.55 -3.53
C LEU A 60 -17.94 24.21 -2.83
N LEU A 61 -17.43 23.11 -3.40
CA LEU A 61 -17.52 21.78 -2.81
C LEU A 61 -16.88 21.70 -1.41
N ARG A 62 -15.76 22.41 -1.21
CA ARG A 62 -15.12 22.46 0.10
C ARG A 62 -16.00 23.17 1.14
N LYS A 63 -16.63 24.29 0.75
CA LYS A 63 -17.59 25.00 1.61
C LYS A 63 -18.81 24.15 1.92
N GLN A 64 -19.38 23.49 0.91
CA GLN A 64 -20.50 22.56 1.09
C GLN A 64 -20.14 21.44 2.07
N PHE A 65 -18.96 20.83 1.92
CA PHE A 65 -18.52 19.76 2.81
C PHE A 65 -18.36 20.24 4.27
N SER A 66 -17.85 21.45 4.51
CA SER A 66 -17.75 21.99 5.87
C SER A 66 -19.11 22.34 6.49
N ALA A 67 -20.11 22.64 5.66
CA ALA A 67 -21.47 22.96 6.10
C ALA A 67 -22.36 21.72 6.29
N LEU A 68 -21.92 20.53 5.87
CA LEU A 68 -22.68 19.29 6.06
C LEU A 68 -22.92 18.99 7.54
N ALA A 69 -24.10 18.44 7.83
CA ALA A 69 -24.41 17.89 9.15
C ALA A 69 -23.38 16.84 9.56
N GLU A 70 -23.15 16.67 10.85
CA GLU A 70 -22.15 15.74 11.36
C GLU A 70 -22.42 14.28 10.93
N GLU A 71 -23.69 13.87 10.93
CA GLU A 71 -24.12 12.54 10.49
C GLU A 71 -23.77 12.28 9.02
N GLU A 72 -23.94 13.27 8.15
CA GLU A 72 -23.57 13.17 6.74
C GLU A 72 -22.05 13.14 6.55
N ARG A 73 -21.30 13.95 7.32
CA ARG A 73 -19.82 13.91 7.34
C ARG A 73 -19.30 12.56 7.86
N ALA A 74 -20.01 11.92 8.79
CA ALA A 74 -19.67 10.61 9.32
C ALA A 74 -19.72 9.53 8.23
N LYS A 75 -20.70 9.57 7.31
CA LYS A 75 -20.77 8.65 6.15
C LYS A 75 -19.47 8.69 5.32
N TYR A 76 -19.01 9.89 4.96
CA TYR A 76 -17.76 10.08 4.21
C TYR A 76 -16.52 9.65 5.00
N THR A 77 -16.53 9.91 6.31
CA THR A 77 -15.45 9.53 7.22
C THR A 77 -15.31 8.01 7.35
N ASN A 78 -16.43 7.31 7.50
CA ASN A 78 -16.46 5.85 7.60
C ASN A 78 -16.01 5.20 6.29
N LYS A 79 -16.46 5.72 5.14
CA LYS A 79 -15.99 5.27 3.81
C LYS A 79 -14.50 5.50 3.63
N ALA A 80 -13.96 6.64 4.07
CA ALA A 80 -12.53 6.94 4.04
C ALA A 80 -11.71 5.99 4.91
N LYS A 81 -12.17 5.70 6.14
CA LYS A 81 -11.55 4.72 7.05
C LYS A 81 -11.55 3.32 6.44
N SER A 82 -12.67 2.88 5.87
CA SER A 82 -12.77 1.59 5.17
C SER A 82 -11.80 1.49 3.99
N ASN A 83 -11.73 2.52 3.15
CA ASN A 83 -10.77 2.61 2.06
C ASN A 83 -9.33 2.56 2.55
N ALA A 84 -8.99 3.29 3.62
CA ALA A 84 -7.66 3.27 4.22
C ALA A 84 -7.27 1.86 4.70
N LYS A 85 -8.18 1.13 5.36
CA LYS A 85 -7.98 -0.27 5.75
C LYS A 85 -7.73 -1.17 4.55
N LYS A 86 -8.52 -1.05 3.48
CA LYS A 86 -8.34 -1.83 2.23
C LYS A 86 -6.97 -1.56 1.59
N VAL A 87 -6.58 -0.29 1.49
CA VAL A 87 -5.26 0.11 0.93
C VAL A 87 -4.12 -0.42 1.80
N ALA A 88 -4.23 -0.32 3.13
CA ALA A 88 -3.24 -0.85 4.06
C ALA A 88 -3.08 -2.37 3.92
N ALA A 89 -4.19 -3.12 3.94
CA ALA A 89 -4.16 -4.58 3.76
C ALA A 89 -3.47 -5.00 2.45
N ARG A 90 -3.73 -4.27 1.36
CA ARG A 90 -3.08 -4.52 0.07
C ARG A 90 -1.58 -4.21 0.10
N ARG A 91 -1.19 -3.09 0.72
CA ARG A 91 0.24 -2.76 0.91
C ARG A 91 0.96 -3.84 1.70
N GLU A 92 0.32 -4.39 2.73
CA GLU A 92 0.90 -5.48 3.52
C GLU A 92 1.13 -6.75 2.68
N VAL A 93 0.22 -7.08 1.76
CA VAL A 93 0.44 -8.18 0.81
C VAL A 93 1.70 -7.93 -0.03
N PHE A 94 1.86 -6.73 -0.59
CA PHE A 94 3.06 -6.40 -1.36
C PHE A 94 4.32 -6.45 -0.49
N LYS A 95 4.32 -5.86 0.71
CA LYS A 95 5.47 -5.93 1.63
C LYS A 95 5.87 -7.38 1.93
N LYS A 96 4.91 -8.23 2.26
CA LYS A 96 5.16 -9.66 2.54
C LYS A 96 5.65 -10.43 1.31
N ALA A 97 5.20 -10.06 0.11
CA ALA A 97 5.65 -10.68 -1.13
C ALA A 97 7.13 -10.39 -1.47
N TYR A 98 7.72 -9.33 -0.90
CA TYR A 98 9.13 -8.99 -1.02
C TYR A 98 9.93 -9.23 0.27
N LEU A 99 9.34 -9.92 1.25
CA LEU A 99 9.98 -10.17 2.54
C LEU A 99 11.22 -11.07 2.36
N THR A 100 12.36 -10.57 2.81
CA THR A 100 13.63 -11.30 2.97
C THR A 100 13.86 -11.64 4.43
N GLY A 101 14.76 -12.59 4.73
CA GLY A 101 15.12 -12.92 6.12
C GLY A 101 15.64 -11.72 6.90
N LEU A 102 16.48 -10.87 6.28
CA LEU A 102 16.93 -9.61 6.90
C LEU A 102 15.75 -8.69 7.21
N SER A 103 14.83 -8.47 6.27
CA SER A 103 13.68 -7.59 6.51
C SER A 103 12.73 -8.15 7.57
N HIS A 104 12.59 -9.48 7.64
CA HIS A 104 11.84 -10.18 8.68
C HIS A 104 12.50 -9.99 10.05
N TYR A 105 13.80 -10.26 10.15
CA TYR A 105 14.62 -10.01 11.35
C TYR A 105 14.50 -8.57 11.85
N ILE A 106 14.67 -7.59 10.96
CA ILE A 106 14.53 -6.18 11.30
C ILE A 106 13.12 -5.91 11.84
N SER A 107 12.07 -6.37 11.15
CA SER A 107 10.69 -6.12 11.58
C SER A 107 10.35 -6.70 12.95
N THR A 108 10.87 -7.89 13.26
CA THR A 108 10.68 -8.57 14.55
C THR A 108 11.42 -7.86 15.68
N ASN A 109 12.61 -7.33 15.41
CA ASN A 109 13.49 -6.78 16.44
C ASN A 109 13.45 -5.24 16.55
N PHE A 110 12.75 -4.55 15.64
CA PHE A 110 12.76 -3.08 15.55
C PHE A 110 12.29 -2.39 16.84
N LEU A 111 11.16 -2.82 17.40
CA LEU A 111 10.62 -2.20 18.62
C LEU A 111 11.61 -2.32 19.78
N THR A 112 12.20 -3.51 19.98
CA THR A 112 13.21 -3.76 21.00
C THR A 112 14.46 -2.93 20.76
N ALA A 113 14.97 -2.84 19.52
CA ALA A 113 16.14 -2.04 19.18
C ALA A 113 15.93 -0.54 19.42
N THR A 114 14.69 -0.06 19.29
CA THR A 114 14.36 1.35 19.53
C THR A 114 14.09 1.66 21.01
N ARG A 115 13.99 0.68 21.91
CA ARG A 115 13.80 0.97 23.35
C ARG A 115 15.04 1.69 23.89
N GLY A 116 14.84 2.79 24.62
CA GLY A 116 15.93 3.57 25.24
C GLY A 116 16.76 4.47 24.29
N MET A 117 16.55 4.40 22.97
CA MET A 117 17.28 5.28 22.04
C MET A 117 16.80 6.75 22.13
N LYS A 118 17.75 7.68 22.34
CA LYS A 118 17.49 9.13 22.39
C LYS A 118 17.37 9.75 20.99
N GLY A 119 16.42 10.67 20.82
CA GLY A 119 16.24 11.51 19.62
C GLY A 119 14.86 11.40 18.96
N ASN A 120 14.64 12.22 17.93
CA ASN A 120 13.37 12.23 17.20
C ASN A 120 13.13 10.92 16.41
N GLY A 121 11.87 10.63 16.08
CA GLY A 121 11.46 9.35 15.51
C GLY A 121 12.20 8.93 14.23
N PHE A 122 12.59 9.90 13.39
CA PHE A 122 13.36 9.61 12.16
C PHE A 122 14.81 9.23 12.48
N LYS A 123 15.55 10.06 13.22
CA LYS A 123 16.95 9.76 13.61
C LYS A 123 17.05 8.48 14.42
N LYS A 124 16.04 8.18 15.24
CA LYS A 124 15.90 6.93 15.99
C LYS A 124 15.75 5.72 15.08
N SER A 125 14.86 5.81 14.09
CA SER A 125 14.62 4.72 13.13
C SER A 125 15.87 4.40 12.31
N VAL A 126 16.57 5.42 11.82
CA VAL A 126 17.80 5.23 11.03
C VAL A 126 18.88 4.52 11.85
N ARG A 127 19.08 4.93 13.11
CA ARG A 127 20.03 4.27 14.02
C ARG A 127 19.66 2.81 14.29
N ALA A 128 18.41 2.55 14.67
CA ALA A 128 17.95 1.18 14.89
C ALA A 128 18.11 0.28 13.66
N MET A 129 17.85 0.79 12.46
CA MET A 129 18.07 0.05 11.21
C MET A 129 19.55 -0.32 10.99
N LYS A 130 20.46 0.64 11.25
CA LYS A 130 21.90 0.41 11.12
C LYS A 130 22.38 -0.65 12.11
N ASP A 131 21.99 -0.51 13.37
CA ASP A 131 22.37 -1.43 14.45
C ASP A 131 21.84 -2.85 14.18
N LEU A 132 20.59 -2.98 13.74
CA LEU A 132 20.01 -4.28 13.39
C LEU A 132 20.68 -4.92 12.18
N THR A 133 21.06 -4.13 11.18
CA THR A 133 21.77 -4.65 10.00
C THR A 133 23.17 -5.15 10.38
N GLN A 134 23.87 -4.45 11.27
CA GLN A 134 25.14 -4.92 11.82
C GLN A 134 24.95 -6.22 12.62
N LYS A 135 23.97 -6.26 13.52
CA LYS A 135 23.65 -7.47 14.29
C LYS A 135 23.31 -8.65 13.38
N TRP A 136 22.57 -8.44 12.30
CA TRP A 136 22.27 -9.47 11.31
C TRP A 136 23.53 -10.09 10.70
N ASN A 137 24.52 -9.28 10.35
CA ASN A 137 25.77 -9.77 9.76
C ASN A 137 26.61 -10.58 10.76
N LEU A 138 26.42 -10.35 12.05
CA LEU A 138 27.06 -11.09 13.14
C LEU A 138 26.30 -12.36 13.56
N LEU A 139 25.09 -12.58 13.05
CA LEU A 139 24.33 -13.79 13.35
C LEU A 139 24.97 -15.03 12.73
N SER A 140 24.88 -16.16 13.45
CA SER A 140 25.27 -17.46 12.91
C SER A 140 24.46 -17.80 11.65
N TYR A 141 25.02 -18.69 10.83
CA TYR A 141 24.34 -19.18 9.64
C TYR A 141 22.97 -19.79 9.97
N GLU A 142 22.90 -20.61 11.02
CA GLU A 142 21.67 -21.29 11.46
C GLU A 142 20.55 -20.31 11.80
N VAL A 143 20.85 -19.26 12.58
CA VAL A 143 19.85 -18.25 12.94
C VAL A 143 19.38 -17.49 11.69
N ARG A 144 20.30 -17.11 10.79
CA ARG A 144 19.90 -16.46 9.52
C ARG A 144 19.05 -17.39 8.65
N ALA A 145 19.35 -18.69 8.63
CA ALA A 145 18.57 -19.70 7.90
C ALA A 145 17.14 -19.81 8.44
N GLN A 146 16.94 -19.73 9.77
CA GLN A 146 15.61 -19.72 10.39
C GLN A 146 14.78 -18.51 9.92
N TYR A 147 15.32 -17.29 10.02
CA TYR A 147 14.63 -16.08 9.54
C TYR A 147 14.34 -16.13 8.03
N ASN A 148 15.26 -16.68 7.23
CA ASN A 148 15.05 -16.89 5.80
C ASN A 148 13.93 -17.89 5.51
N ALA A 149 13.88 -19.01 6.24
CA ALA A 149 12.84 -20.02 6.09
C ALA A 149 11.45 -19.48 6.46
N GLU A 150 11.35 -18.74 7.57
CA GLU A 150 10.11 -18.07 7.97
C GLU A 150 9.67 -17.02 6.95
N ALA A 151 10.60 -16.17 6.50
CA ALA A 151 10.32 -15.18 5.46
C ALA A 151 9.83 -15.86 4.17
N ALA A 152 10.43 -16.98 3.78
CA ALA A 152 10.02 -17.75 2.61
C ALA A 152 8.60 -18.30 2.73
N LYS A 153 8.22 -18.84 3.90
CA LYS A 153 6.85 -19.31 4.19
C LYS A 153 5.83 -18.17 4.05
N LEU A 154 6.09 -17.03 4.69
CA LEU A 154 5.23 -15.85 4.62
C LEU A 154 5.11 -15.33 3.17
N ARG A 155 6.25 -15.25 2.48
CA ARG A 155 6.36 -14.78 1.10
C ARG A 155 5.57 -15.66 0.13
N LYS A 156 5.62 -16.98 0.25
CA LYS A 156 4.89 -17.92 -0.65
C LYS A 156 3.40 -17.61 -0.68
N SER A 157 2.78 -17.43 0.49
CA SER A 157 1.35 -17.09 0.59
C SER A 157 1.03 -15.69 0.06
N ALA A 158 1.94 -14.73 0.26
CA ALA A 158 1.77 -13.34 -0.17
C ALA A 158 1.94 -13.17 -1.68
N ILE A 159 2.84 -13.93 -2.33
CA ILE A 159 3.04 -13.93 -3.78
C ILE A 159 1.74 -14.32 -4.49
N ALA A 160 1.08 -15.41 -4.08
CA ALA A 160 -0.19 -15.81 -4.70
C ALA A 160 -1.27 -14.73 -4.59
N LYS A 161 -1.37 -14.05 -3.43
CA LYS A 161 -2.31 -12.92 -3.25
C LYS A 161 -1.93 -11.71 -4.10
N ARG A 162 -0.63 -11.38 -4.17
CA ARG A 162 -0.10 -10.30 -5.00
C ARG A 162 -0.45 -10.56 -6.46
N ASP A 163 -0.19 -11.75 -6.96
CA ASP A 163 -0.37 -12.09 -8.37
C ASP A 163 -1.85 -12.02 -8.77
N LYS A 164 -2.76 -12.48 -7.90
CA LYS A 164 -4.21 -12.26 -8.09
C LYS A 164 -4.58 -10.77 -8.15
N MET A 165 -4.00 -9.93 -7.29
CA MET A 165 -4.24 -8.47 -7.33
C MET A 165 -3.68 -7.84 -8.61
N MET A 166 -2.53 -8.29 -9.07
CA MET A 166 -1.87 -7.82 -10.29
C MET A 166 -2.65 -8.22 -11.54
N ALA A 167 -3.09 -9.47 -11.63
CA ALA A 167 -3.94 -9.96 -12.71
C ALA A 167 -5.24 -9.17 -12.79
N LYS A 168 -5.92 -8.94 -11.64
CA LYS A 168 -7.13 -8.09 -11.60
C LYS A 168 -6.85 -6.65 -12.04
N TYR A 169 -5.69 -6.12 -11.68
CA TYR A 169 -5.30 -4.78 -12.11
C TYR A 169 -5.09 -4.73 -13.63
N GLN A 170 -4.41 -5.72 -14.22
CA GLN A 170 -4.08 -5.75 -15.64
C GLN A 170 -5.25 -6.10 -16.57
N ASN A 171 -6.12 -7.04 -16.17
CA ASN A 171 -7.16 -7.64 -17.03
C ASN A 171 -8.44 -6.80 -17.17
N ALA A 172 -8.55 -5.63 -16.55
CA ALA A 172 -9.76 -4.80 -16.65
C ALA A 172 -9.89 -4.01 -17.97
N TRP A 173 -9.35 -4.57 -19.06
CA TRP A 173 -9.40 -4.02 -20.41
C TRP A 173 -9.78 -5.07 -21.46
N SER A 174 -10.14 -6.30 -21.05
CA SER A 174 -10.64 -7.36 -21.93
C SER A 174 -12.15 -7.63 -21.77
N MET A 175 -12.88 -6.65 -21.21
CA MET A 175 -14.34 -6.52 -21.27
C MET A 175 -14.66 -5.09 -21.68
#